data_AF-A0A9D1GDE9-F1
#
_entry.id   AF-A0A9D1GDE9-F1
#
_cell.length_a   1.000
_cell.length_b   1.000
_cell.length_c   1.000
_cell.angle_alpha   90.00
_cell.angle_beta   90.00
_cell.angle_gamma   90.00
#
_symmetry.space_group_name_H-M   'P 1'
#
loop_
_entity.id
_entity.type
_entity.pdbx_description
1 polymer ?
#
loop_
_entity_poly.entity_id
_entity_poly.type
_entity_poly.pdbx_seq_one_letter_code
_entity_poly.pdbx_strand_id
1 'polypeptide(L)'
;MSSVHNILKKGDKILTFDNPNKEYEKRKRKVLWTNSNPSQEMGENVIINLSTDDYDELEWICAYSTSNSNNISESCLKGNSLLISAVSYTDGVSLRRIINRVSDTQYKTQIAKRNLDDTSIHVIPIKVIGMKNS
;
A
#
# COMPACT_ATOMS: atom_id res chain seq x y z
N MET A 1 14.26 -5.00 26.18
CA MET A 1 14.83 -3.83 25.45
C MET A 1 14.27 -2.58 26.11
N SER A 2 15.15 -1.64 26.52
CA SER A 2 14.75 -0.44 27.27
C SER A 2 14.12 0.59 26.33
N SER A 3 12.96 1.16 26.70
CA SER A 3 12.24 2.17 25.91
C SER A 3 12.72 3.57 26.31
N VAL A 4 13.39 4.27 25.39
CA VAL A 4 13.81 5.66 25.59
C VAL A 4 12.59 6.58 25.36
N HIS A 5 12.21 7.34 26.38
CA HIS A 5 11.16 8.35 26.31
C HIS A 5 11.79 9.72 26.10
N ASN A 6 11.56 10.35 24.94
CA ASN A 6 12.01 11.71 24.69
C ASN A 6 10.98 12.70 25.28
N ILE A 7 11.41 13.48 26.27
CA ILE A 7 10.57 14.49 26.94
C ILE A 7 10.99 15.88 26.44
N LEU A 8 10.10 16.58 25.74
CA LEU A 8 10.23 18.01 25.44
C LEU A 8 9.29 18.79 26.36
N LYS A 9 9.84 19.67 27.20
CA LYS A 9 9.06 20.55 28.08
C LYS A 9 8.84 21.90 27.40
N LYS A 10 7.57 22.26 27.16
CA LYS A 10 7.14 23.64 26.90
C LYS A 10 5.85 23.89 27.68
N GLY A 11 5.96 24.59 28.81
CA GLY A 11 4.83 25.07 29.63
C GLY A 11 3.81 24.00 30.07
N ASP A 12 3.97 23.47 31.29
CA ASP A 12 2.99 22.74 32.13
C ASP A 12 2.06 21.68 31.52
N LYS A 13 2.27 21.26 30.27
CA LYS A 13 1.67 20.05 29.69
C LYS A 13 2.77 19.10 29.26
N ILE A 14 2.84 17.97 29.95
CA ILE A 14 3.63 16.83 29.50
C ILE A 14 2.88 16.26 28.30
N LEU A 15 3.40 16.49 27.09
CA LEU A 15 2.98 15.75 25.91
C LEU A 15 3.69 14.39 25.95
N THR A 16 2.98 13.38 26.46
CA THR A 16 3.41 11.99 26.29
C THR A 16 3.09 11.58 24.86
N PHE A 17 4.13 11.33 24.06
CA PHE A 17 3.98 10.63 22.79
C PHE A 17 4.03 9.15 23.10
N ASP A 18 2.89 8.46 22.96
CA ASP A 18 2.90 7.00 22.99
C ASP A 18 3.87 6.48 21.93
N ASN A 19 4.61 5.43 22.27
CA ASN A 19 5.52 4.79 21.33
C ASN A 19 4.71 4.34 20.10
N PRO A 20 4.94 4.90 18.90
CA PRO A 20 4.13 4.59 17.71
C PRO A 20 4.18 3.09 17.37
N ASN A 21 5.22 2.37 17.81
CA ASN A 21 5.32 0.92 17.63
C ASN A 21 4.29 0.14 18.47
N LYS A 22 3.89 0.64 19.65
CA LYS A 22 2.84 -0.01 20.47
C LYS A 22 1.47 0.04 19.82
N GLU A 23 1.18 1.11 19.07
CA GLU A 23 -0.09 1.25 18.34
C GLU A 23 -0.12 0.35 17.10
N TYR A 24 1.03 0.13 16.46
CA TYR A 24 1.14 -0.82 15.34
C TYR A 24 0.92 -2.28 15.80
N GLU A 25 1.41 -2.65 17.00
CA GLU A 25 1.23 -3.99 17.57
C GLU A 25 -0.23 -4.33 17.91
N LYS A 26 -1.10 -3.33 18.11
CA LYS A 26 -2.54 -3.54 18.41
C LYS A 26 -3.39 -3.76 17.16
N ARG A 27 -2.85 -3.56 15.96
CA ARG A 27 -3.62 -3.67 14.71
C ARG A 27 -3.79 -5.13 14.30
N LYS A 28 -5.03 -5.54 14.06
CA LYS A 28 -5.30 -6.85 13.46
C LYS A 28 -5.03 -6.76 11.96
N ARG A 29 -4.12 -7.61 11.46
CA ARG A 29 -3.74 -7.68 10.04
C ARG A 29 -4.32 -8.94 9.41
N LYS A 30 -4.99 -8.80 8.27
CA LYS A 30 -5.53 -9.92 7.51
C LYS A 30 -5.25 -9.74 6.02
N VAL A 31 -4.77 -10.81 5.37
CA VAL A 31 -4.66 -10.81 3.90
C VAL A 31 -6.07 -10.83 3.31
N LEU A 32 -6.40 -9.80 2.53
CA LEU A 32 -7.72 -9.65 1.94
C LEU A 32 -7.77 -10.10 0.49
N TRP A 33 -6.63 -10.08 -0.20
CA TRP A 33 -6.47 -10.51 -1.58
C TRP A 33 -5.00 -10.86 -1.88
N THR A 34 -4.80 -11.77 -2.82
CA THR A 34 -3.48 -12.17 -3.34
C THR A 34 -3.56 -12.43 -4.84
N ASN A 35 -2.52 -12.06 -5.57
CA ASN A 35 -2.24 -12.58 -6.90
C ASN A 35 -0.97 -13.46 -6.83
N SER A 36 -1.15 -14.76 -7.03
CA SER A 36 -0.06 -15.74 -7.00
C SER A 36 0.82 -15.72 -8.25
N ASN A 37 0.38 -15.07 -9.34
CA ASN A 37 1.13 -14.97 -10.59
C ASN A 37 1.22 -13.51 -11.07
N PRO A 38 2.25 -12.76 -10.65
CA PRO A 38 2.46 -11.39 -11.11
C PRO A 38 2.71 -11.38 -12.63
N SER A 39 1.70 -10.97 -13.40
CA SER A 39 1.75 -10.96 -14.87
C SER A 39 1.20 -9.65 -15.43
N GLN A 40 1.33 -9.46 -16.75
CA GLN A 40 0.76 -8.30 -17.45
C GLN A 40 -0.78 -8.25 -17.42
N GLU A 41 -1.44 -9.36 -17.06
CA GLU A 41 -2.89 -9.44 -16.92
C GLU A 41 -3.41 -8.56 -15.78
N MET A 42 -2.57 -8.19 -14.81
CA MET A 42 -2.84 -7.17 -13.79
C MET A 42 -2.67 -5.73 -14.33
N GLY A 43 -2.94 -5.55 -15.63
CA GLY A 43 -2.76 -4.31 -16.38
C GLY A 43 -3.77 -3.21 -16.04
N GLU A 44 -4.23 -2.46 -17.04
CA GLU A 44 -5.28 -1.45 -16.83
C GLU A 44 -6.65 -2.09 -16.62
N ASN A 45 -7.48 -1.44 -15.81
CA ASN A 45 -8.90 -1.76 -15.59
C ASN A 45 -9.20 -3.12 -14.96
N VAL A 46 -8.22 -3.77 -14.34
CA VAL A 46 -8.42 -5.04 -13.64
C VAL A 46 -9.09 -4.79 -12.31
N ILE A 47 -10.13 -5.57 -12.02
CA ILE A 47 -10.88 -5.48 -10.77
C ILE A 47 -10.30 -6.43 -9.73
N ILE A 48 -9.93 -5.87 -8.59
CA ILE A 48 -9.45 -6.57 -7.40
C ILE A 48 -10.61 -6.61 -6.41
N ASN A 49 -11.06 -7.82 -6.09
CA ASN A 49 -12.13 -8.07 -5.12
C ASN A 49 -11.50 -8.47 -3.77
N LEU A 50 -11.67 -7.63 -2.76
CA LEU A 50 -11.26 -7.93 -1.39
C LEU A 50 -12.27 -8.89 -0.74
N SER A 51 -11.77 -9.80 0.10
CA SER A 51 -12.63 -10.78 0.80
C SER A 51 -13.56 -10.19 1.87
N THR A 52 -13.33 -8.95 2.32
CA THR A 52 -14.17 -8.24 3.29
C THR A 52 -13.87 -6.73 3.25
N ASP A 53 -14.81 -5.92 3.72
CA ASP A 53 -14.67 -4.49 3.98
C ASP A 53 -14.31 -4.17 5.45
N ASP A 54 -14.10 -5.18 6.29
CA ASP A 54 -13.73 -5.00 7.70
C ASP A 54 -12.25 -4.65 7.86
N TYR A 55 -11.94 -3.39 7.53
CA TYR A 55 -10.63 -2.77 7.70
C TYR A 55 -10.81 -1.26 7.87
N ASP A 56 -9.82 -0.59 8.43
CA ASP A 56 -9.74 0.88 8.50
C ASP A 56 -8.66 1.42 7.56
N GLU A 57 -7.64 0.60 7.28
CA GLU A 57 -6.52 0.90 6.38
C GLU A 57 -6.19 -0.34 5.53
N LEU A 58 -5.74 -0.11 4.30
CA LEU A 58 -5.21 -1.14 3.40
C LEU A 58 -3.73 -0.88 3.17
N GLU A 59 -2.95 -1.95 3.21
CA GLU A 59 -1.56 -1.97 2.75
C GLU A 59 -1.49 -2.77 1.44
N TRP A 60 -0.98 -2.13 0.39
CA TRP A 60 -0.83 -2.66 -0.96
C TRP A 60 0.60 -3.08 -1.18
N ILE A 61 0.83 -4.38 -1.30
CA ILE A 61 2.13 -4.92 -1.68
C ILE A 61 2.14 -5.11 -3.19
N CYS A 62 3.10 -4.50 -3.85
CA CYS A 62 3.29 -4.59 -5.28
C CYS A 62 4.66 -5.15 -5.63
N ALA A 63 4.70 -6.03 -6.63
CA ALA A 63 5.94 -6.38 -7.31
C ALA A 63 6.36 -5.23 -8.23
N TYR A 64 7.65 -4.97 -8.27
CA TYR A 64 8.23 -3.95 -9.14
C TYR A 64 7.98 -4.24 -10.65
N SER A 65 8.16 -5.49 -11.06
CA SER A 65 7.90 -5.99 -12.42
C SER A 65 7.49 -7.47 -12.37
N THR A 66 7.11 -8.04 -13.51
CA THR A 66 6.79 -9.48 -13.63
C THR A 66 7.99 -10.40 -13.38
N SER A 67 9.21 -9.89 -13.49
CA SER A 67 10.47 -10.64 -13.39
C SER A 67 11.16 -10.50 -12.04
N ASN A 68 10.82 -9.48 -11.24
CA ASN A 68 11.60 -9.07 -10.09
C ASN A 68 10.85 -9.35 -8.78
N SER A 69 11.55 -9.91 -7.80
CA SER A 69 11.03 -10.16 -6.44
C SER A 69 11.05 -8.93 -5.52
N ASN A 70 11.48 -7.77 -6.03
CA ASN A 70 11.48 -6.53 -5.28
C ASN A 70 10.04 -6.07 -5.04
N ASN A 71 9.69 -5.96 -3.76
CA ASN A 71 8.37 -5.54 -3.33
C ASN A 71 8.41 -4.11 -2.80
N ILE A 72 7.40 -3.33 -3.18
CA ILE A 72 7.09 -2.04 -2.57
C ILE A 72 5.76 -2.15 -1.84
N SER A 73 5.61 -1.35 -0.79
CA SER A 73 4.39 -1.29 0.01
C SER A 73 3.91 0.15 0.07
N GLU A 74 2.61 0.36 -0.13
CA GLU A 74 1.95 1.66 0.06
C GLU A 74 0.63 1.46 0.78
N SER A 75 0.31 2.38 1.69
CA SER A 75 -0.89 2.33 2.52
C SER A 75 -1.93 3.36 2.09
N CYS A 76 -3.21 3.03 2.26
CA CYS A 76 -4.30 3.99 2.13
C CYS A 76 -5.41 3.73 3.16
N LEU A 77 -6.04 4.79 3.65
CA LEU A 77 -7.21 4.67 4.51
C LEU A 77 -8.43 4.19 3.71
N LYS A 78 -9.33 3.45 4.36
CA LYS A 78 -10.61 3.02 3.76
C LYS A 78 -11.33 4.21 3.13
N GLY A 79 -11.96 3.97 1.98
CA GLY A 79 -12.65 5.01 1.22
C GLY A 79 -11.79 5.75 0.19
N ASN A 80 -10.48 5.53 0.15
CA ASN A 80 -9.58 6.26 -0.74
C ASN A 80 -9.03 5.42 -1.89
N SER A 81 -8.72 6.09 -2.99
CA SER A 81 -7.85 5.57 -4.04
C SER A 81 -6.39 5.86 -3.68
N LEU A 82 -5.42 5.18 -4.30
CA LEU A 82 -4.01 5.50 -4.11
C LEU A 82 -3.20 5.52 -5.40
N LEU A 83 -2.12 6.30 -5.38
CA LEU A 83 -1.06 6.26 -6.37
C LEU A 83 0.16 5.60 -5.73
N ILE A 84 0.58 4.47 -6.29
CA ILE A 84 1.80 3.79 -5.91
C ILE A 84 2.88 4.21 -6.90
N SER A 85 4.00 4.70 -6.40
CA SER A 85 5.13 5.12 -7.23
C SER A 85 6.41 4.42 -6.78
N ALA A 86 7.21 3.98 -7.75
CA ALA A 86 8.57 3.53 -7.53
C ALA A 86 9.51 4.19 -8.52
N VAL A 87 10.80 4.14 -8.23
CA VAL A 87 11.86 4.52 -9.17
C VAL A 87 12.62 3.27 -9.53
N SER A 88 12.81 3.07 -10.83
CA SER A 88 13.62 2.00 -11.37
C SER A 88 15.08 2.13 -10.94
N TYR A 89 15.64 1.04 -10.42
CA TYR A 89 17.06 0.97 -10.09
C TYR A 89 17.95 0.88 -11.33
N THR A 90 17.41 0.43 -12.47
CA THR A 90 18.19 0.14 -13.68
C THR A 90 18.34 1.37 -14.57
N ASP A 91 17.28 2.17 -14.69
CA ASP A 91 17.21 3.30 -15.63
C ASP A 91 16.68 4.61 -15.00
N GLY A 92 16.36 4.61 -13.70
CA GLY A 92 15.86 5.80 -13.00
C GLY A 92 14.45 6.24 -13.41
N VAL A 93 13.73 5.46 -14.22
CA VAL A 93 12.38 5.79 -14.67
C VAL A 93 11.40 5.71 -13.50
N SER A 94 10.50 6.70 -13.40
CA SER A 94 9.42 6.72 -12.41
C SER A 94 8.27 5.83 -12.90
N LEU A 95 7.99 4.79 -12.14
CA LEU A 95 6.96 3.79 -12.42
C LEU A 95 5.80 4.00 -11.48
N ARG A 96 4.56 3.93 -12.00
CA ARG A 96 3.39 4.34 -11.24
C ARG A 96 2.17 3.49 -11.53
N ARG A 97 1.39 3.20 -10.48
CA ARG A 97 0.10 2.53 -10.54
C ARG A 97 -0.93 3.32 -9.78
N ILE A 98 -2.06 3.59 -10.41
CA ILE A 98 -3.25 4.09 -9.73
C ILE A 98 -4.11 2.89 -9.35
N ILE A 99 -4.56 2.86 -8.10
CA ILE A 99 -5.54 1.91 -7.59
C ILE A 99 -6.78 2.72 -7.23
N ASN A 100 -7.74 2.72 -8.15
CA ASN A 100 -9.00 3.45 -7.99
C ASN A 100 -9.97 2.65 -7.14
N ARG A 101 -10.53 3.26 -6.10
CA ARG A 101 -11.64 2.66 -5.37
C ARG A 101 -12.89 2.63 -6.25
N VAL A 102 -13.53 1.47 -6.30
CA VAL A 102 -14.87 1.29 -6.86
C VAL A 102 -15.89 1.18 -5.73
N SER A 103 -15.58 0.35 -4.72
CA SER A 103 -16.34 0.21 -3.48
C SER A 103 -15.38 -0.21 -2.34
N ASP A 104 -15.87 -0.41 -1.12
CA ASP A 104 -15.02 -0.86 -0.01
C ASP A 104 -14.49 -2.29 -0.18
N THR A 105 -15.04 -3.07 -1.10
CA THR A 105 -14.55 -4.41 -1.43
C THR A 105 -13.97 -4.50 -2.84
N GLN A 106 -13.99 -3.43 -3.63
CA GLN A 106 -13.57 -3.46 -5.03
C GLN A 106 -12.67 -2.29 -5.38
N TYR A 107 -11.54 -2.62 -5.99
CA TYR A 107 -10.57 -1.64 -6.50
C TYR A 107 -10.23 -1.97 -7.95
N LYS A 108 -9.97 -0.93 -8.74
CA LYS A 108 -9.63 -1.04 -10.15
C LYS A 108 -8.22 -0.53 -10.39
N THR A 109 -7.38 -1.34 -11.02
CA THR A 109 -6.05 -0.92 -11.44
C THR A 109 -6.11 0.05 -12.61
N GLN A 110 -5.20 1.01 -12.67
CA GLN A 110 -5.00 1.91 -13.80
C GLN A 110 -3.52 2.27 -13.90
N ILE A 111 -2.97 2.31 -15.11
CA ILE A 111 -1.62 2.81 -15.33
C ILE A 111 -1.64 4.33 -15.19
N ALA A 112 -0.72 4.87 -14.38
CA ALA A 112 -0.48 6.31 -14.33
C ALA A 112 0.42 6.70 -15.51
N LYS A 113 -0.15 6.78 -16.72
CA LYS A 113 0.58 7.19 -17.92
C LYS A 113 1.05 8.63 -17.79
N ARG A 114 2.36 8.83 -17.85
CA ARG A 114 3.01 10.11 -18.10
C ARG A 114 3.25 10.30 -19.60
N ASN A 115 3.61 9.23 -20.30
CA ASN A 115 3.88 9.20 -21.74
C ASN A 115 3.05 8.12 -22.45
N LEU A 116 2.94 8.20 -23.78
CA LEU A 116 2.21 7.23 -24.60
C LEU A 116 2.78 5.80 -24.50
N ASP A 117 4.08 5.68 -24.22
CA ASP A 117 4.81 4.41 -24.20
C ASP A 117 4.86 3.77 -22.80
N ASP A 118 4.21 4.36 -21.79
CA ASP A 118 4.18 3.79 -20.44
C ASP A 118 3.36 2.49 -20.42
N THR A 119 4.02 1.39 -20.06
CA THR A 119 3.45 0.03 -20.14
C THR A 119 2.90 -0.47 -18.80
N SER A 120 2.06 -1.51 -18.87
CA SER A 120 1.38 -2.13 -17.72
C SER A 120 2.28 -2.99 -16.83
N ILE A 121 3.55 -3.15 -17.19
CA ILE A 121 4.39 -4.24 -16.71
C ILE A 121 5.07 -3.95 -15.36
N HIS A 122 4.76 -2.79 -14.77
CA HIS A 122 5.43 -2.26 -13.59
C HIS A 122 4.44 -1.93 -12.47
N VAL A 123 4.90 -2.06 -11.22
CA VAL A 123 4.11 -1.81 -10.00
C VAL A 123 2.81 -2.61 -10.04
N ILE A 124 2.96 -3.93 -9.91
CA ILE A 124 1.90 -4.93 -10.06
C ILE A 124 1.41 -5.32 -8.67
N PRO A 125 0.14 -5.09 -8.31
CA PRO A 125 -0.41 -5.58 -7.05
C PRO A 125 -0.30 -7.10 -6.94
N ILE A 126 0.28 -7.58 -5.84
CA ILE A 126 0.43 -9.01 -5.55
C ILE A 126 -0.26 -9.43 -4.25
N LYS A 127 -0.50 -8.48 -3.34
CA LYS A 127 -1.18 -8.74 -2.08
C LYS A 127 -1.81 -7.47 -1.52
N VAL A 128 -2.97 -7.61 -0.90
CA VAL A 128 -3.61 -6.55 -0.12
C VAL A 128 -3.81 -7.04 1.30
N ILE A 129 -3.37 -6.24 2.27
CA ILE A 129 -3.53 -6.53 3.70
C ILE A 129 -4.47 -5.48 4.29
N GLY A 130 -5.55 -5.93 4.91
CA GLY A 130 -6.44 -5.11 5.71
C GLY A 130 -5.91 -4.97 7.12
N MET A 131 -5.92 -3.75 7.62
CA MET A 131 -5.58 -3.39 9.00
C MET A 131 -6.81 -2.84 9.69
N LYS A 132 -7.12 -3.40 10.85
CA LYS A 132 -8.19 -2.93 11.73
C LYS A 132 -7.61 -2.39 13.02
N ASN A 133 -7.97 -1.17 13.38
CA ASN A 133 -7.64 -0.60 14.68
C ASN A 133 -8.56 -1.26 15.73
N SER A 134 -7.96 -1.72 16.82
CA SER A 134 -8.68 -2.35 17.92
C SER A 134 -9.37 -1.33 18.82
#